data_AF-A0A5C8TKX8-F1
#
_entry.id   AF-A0A5C8TKX8-F1
#
_cell.length_a   1.000
_cell.length_b   1.000
_cell.length_c   1.000
_cell.angle_alpha   90.00
_cell.angle_beta   90.00
_cell.angle_gamma   90.00
#
_symmetry.space_group_name_H-M   'P 1'
#
loop_
_entity.id
_entity.type
_entity.pdbx_description
1 polymer ?
#
loop_
_entity_poly.entity_id
_entity_poly.type
_entity_poly.pdbx_seq_one_letter_code
_entity_poly.pdbx_strand_id
1 'polypeptide(L)'
;MTRANDVKNRFRARLQDADARSNDFRRKLLEEGNRALEPVVGVLSLMAEVLNEEDNVHGSITGLEAKIDQDNFISLCAKLRGTDTEQKIKIKYGPELGGSNTISVSGLNQRYNERLVPGATGAALGRSVGSDIHLDEHRGTDLAEVVREVVEDFYAAQIEQRSHFAAVQ
;
A
#
# COMPACT_ATOMS: atom_id res chain seq x y z
N MET A 1 55.06 -5.05 1.75
CA MET A 1 54.16 -4.90 0.58
C MET A 1 52.96 -5.81 0.78
N THR A 2 51.78 -5.26 1.09
CA THR A 2 50.53 -6.04 1.09
C THR A 2 50.33 -6.55 -0.34
N ARG A 3 50.32 -7.87 -0.55
CA ARG A 3 50.27 -8.42 -1.91
C ARG A 3 48.93 -8.01 -2.52
N ALA A 4 48.92 -7.59 -3.78
CA ALA A 4 47.71 -7.14 -4.48
C ALA A 4 46.54 -8.15 -4.39
N ASN A 5 46.86 -9.44 -4.25
CA ASN A 5 45.90 -10.51 -4.03
C ASN A 5 45.18 -10.40 -2.66
N ASP A 6 45.86 -9.97 -1.59
CA ASP A 6 45.26 -9.79 -0.27
C ASP A 6 44.26 -8.62 -0.25
N VAL A 7 44.52 -7.58 -1.04
CA VAL A 7 43.58 -6.46 -1.23
C VAL A 7 42.35 -6.91 -2.01
N LYS A 8 42.54 -7.64 -3.12
CA LYS A 8 41.43 -8.19 -3.92
C LYS A 8 40.56 -9.15 -3.11
N ASN A 9 41.16 -10.03 -2.33
CA ASN A 9 40.41 -11.00 -1.51
C ASN A 9 39.60 -10.30 -0.40
N ARG A 10 40.18 -9.31 0.29
CA ARG A 10 39.44 -8.52 1.29
C ARG A 10 38.29 -7.70 0.69
N PHE A 11 38.48 -7.14 -0.50
CA PHE A 11 37.42 -6.40 -1.18
C PHE A 11 36.27 -7.33 -1.59
N ARG A 12 36.57 -8.50 -2.18
CA ARG A 12 35.56 -9.52 -2.50
C ARG A 12 34.78 -9.96 -1.27
N ALA A 13 35.47 -10.26 -0.17
CA ALA A 13 34.81 -10.64 1.09
C ALA A 13 33.86 -9.53 1.58
N ARG A 14 34.30 -8.26 1.57
CA ARG A 14 33.43 -7.14 1.96
C ARG A 14 32.19 -6.97 1.07
N LEU A 15 32.31 -7.21 -0.23
CA LEU A 15 31.16 -7.18 -1.14
C LEU A 15 30.20 -8.32 -0.83
N GLN A 16 30.71 -9.55 -0.66
CA GLN A 16 29.89 -10.72 -0.29
C GLN A 16 29.18 -10.51 1.05
N ASP A 17 29.87 -9.95 2.05
CA ASP A 17 29.27 -9.63 3.35
C ASP A 17 28.18 -8.55 3.22
N ALA A 18 28.37 -7.57 2.34
CA ALA A 18 27.37 -6.54 2.09
C ALA A 18 26.13 -7.10 1.39
N ASP A 19 26.33 -7.98 0.40
CA ASP A 19 25.23 -8.67 -0.29
C ASP A 19 24.44 -9.56 0.67
N ALA A 20 25.13 -10.33 1.53
CA ALA A 20 24.49 -11.17 2.54
C ALA A 20 23.63 -10.35 3.52
N ARG A 21 24.15 -9.22 4.02
CA ARG A 21 23.40 -8.30 4.89
C ARG A 21 22.18 -7.70 4.18
N SER A 22 22.34 -7.30 2.92
CA SER A 22 21.25 -6.75 2.11
C SER A 22 20.13 -7.78 1.89
N ASN A 23 20.50 -9.03 1.60
CA ASN A 23 19.54 -10.12 1.42
C ASN A 23 18.81 -10.48 2.73
N ASP A 24 19.52 -10.53 3.86
CA ASP A 24 18.88 -10.76 5.16
C ASP A 24 17.90 -9.63 5.53
N PHE A 25 18.30 -8.38 5.30
CA PHE A 25 17.43 -7.22 5.49
C PHE A 25 16.17 -7.31 4.64
N ARG A 26 16.30 -7.59 3.34
CA ARG A 26 15.15 -7.72 2.43
C ARG A 26 14.20 -8.84 2.81
N ARG A 27 14.73 -9.98 3.27
CA ARG A 27 13.92 -11.09 3.76
C ARG A 27 13.11 -10.68 4.99
N LYS A 28 13.75 -10.06 5.99
CA LYS A 28 13.05 -9.59 7.20
C LYS A 28 11.98 -8.55 6.88
N LEU A 29 12.32 -7.58 6.03
CA LEU A 29 11.39 -6.55 5.57
C LEU A 29 10.16 -7.17 4.88
N LEU A 30 10.35 -8.22 4.07
CA LEU A 30 9.25 -8.95 3.45
C LEU A 30 8.39 -9.67 4.48
N GLU A 31 9.00 -10.39 5.42
CA GLU A 31 8.29 -11.13 6.47
C GLU A 31 7.46 -10.18 7.36
N GLU A 32 8.05 -9.07 7.78
CA GLU A 32 7.38 -8.07 8.63
C GLU A 32 6.33 -7.29 7.84
N GLY A 33 6.63 -6.86 6.61
CA GLY A 33 5.69 -6.11 5.79
C GLY A 33 4.50 -6.94 5.34
N ASN A 34 4.70 -8.22 5.02
CA ASN A 34 3.59 -9.12 4.74
C ASN A 34 2.68 -9.28 5.95
N ARG A 35 3.24 -9.40 7.16
CA ARG A 35 2.47 -9.47 8.41
C ARG A 35 1.72 -8.17 8.69
N ALA A 36 2.36 -7.02 8.53
CA ALA A 36 1.76 -5.72 8.79
C ALA A 36 0.62 -5.38 7.81
N LEU A 37 0.76 -5.80 6.55
CA LEU A 37 -0.22 -5.53 5.49
C LEU A 37 -1.26 -6.64 5.31
N GLU A 38 -1.10 -7.80 5.94
CA GLU A 38 -2.01 -8.95 5.87
C GLU A 38 -3.49 -8.56 6.09
N PRO A 39 -3.86 -7.74 7.10
CA PRO A 39 -5.26 -7.37 7.32
C PRO A 39 -5.85 -6.61 6.13
N VAL A 40 -5.07 -5.71 5.52
CA VAL A 40 -5.53 -4.89 4.41
C VAL A 40 -5.63 -5.71 3.13
N VAL A 41 -4.64 -6.57 2.86
CA VAL A 41 -4.68 -7.51 1.73
C VAL A 41 -5.88 -8.44 1.85
N GLY A 42 -6.16 -8.96 3.05
CA GLY A 42 -7.30 -9.83 3.32
C GLY A 42 -8.63 -9.17 2.99
N VAL A 43 -8.89 -7.97 3.53
CA VAL A 43 -10.12 -7.21 3.24
C VAL A 43 -10.26 -6.94 1.73
N LEU A 44 -9.21 -6.40 1.10
CA LEU A 44 -9.28 -6.09 -0.33
C LEU A 44 -9.48 -7.32 -1.21
N SER A 45 -8.94 -8.48 -0.81
CA SER A 45 -9.11 -9.73 -1.54
C SER A 45 -10.54 -10.24 -1.43
N LEU A 46 -11.13 -10.23 -0.23
CA LEU A 46 -12.54 -10.60 -0.03
C LEU A 46 -13.48 -9.70 -0.84
N MET A 47 -13.23 -8.39 -0.85
CA MET A 47 -14.05 -7.47 -1.65
C MET A 47 -13.87 -7.66 -3.16
N ALA A 48 -12.64 -8.00 -3.60
CA ALA A 48 -12.39 -8.34 -4.99
C ALA A 48 -13.08 -9.65 -5.39
N GLU A 49 -13.12 -10.64 -4.51
CA GLU A 49 -13.85 -11.90 -4.71
C GLU A 49 -15.34 -11.64 -4.95
N VAL A 50 -15.98 -10.83 -4.09
CA VAL A 50 -17.39 -10.43 -4.26
C VAL A 50 -17.63 -9.76 -5.62
N LEU A 51 -16.70 -8.91 -6.07
CA LEU A 51 -16.78 -8.26 -7.39
C LEU A 51 -16.44 -9.21 -8.56
N ASN A 52 -15.92 -10.41 -8.30
CA ASN A 52 -15.68 -11.42 -9.34
C ASN A 52 -16.80 -12.47 -9.39
N GLU A 53 -17.79 -12.40 -8.51
CA GLU A 53 -18.99 -13.24 -8.57
C GLU A 53 -19.77 -13.00 -9.88
N GLU A 54 -20.53 -14.02 -10.32
CA GLU A 54 -21.26 -13.98 -11.59
C GLU A 54 -22.23 -12.79 -11.63
N ASP A 55 -22.35 -12.17 -12.82
CA ASP A 55 -23.18 -10.99 -13.10
C ASP A 55 -22.74 -9.64 -12.46
N ASN A 56 -21.54 -9.53 -11.90
CA ASN A 56 -21.04 -8.24 -11.42
C ASN A 56 -20.82 -7.23 -12.58
N VAL A 57 -21.52 -6.10 -12.51
CA VAL A 57 -21.40 -4.96 -13.43
C VAL A 57 -20.82 -3.72 -12.78
N HIS A 58 -20.45 -3.79 -11.50
CA HIS A 58 -20.09 -2.63 -10.68
C HIS A 58 -18.62 -2.23 -10.82
N GLY A 59 -17.77 -3.14 -11.29
CA GLY A 59 -16.36 -2.89 -11.60
C GLY A 59 -15.42 -3.93 -10.98
N SER A 60 -14.15 -3.58 -10.77
CA SER A 60 -13.16 -4.55 -10.26
C SER A 60 -12.06 -3.91 -9.42
N ILE A 61 -11.45 -4.72 -8.56
CA ILE A 61 -10.29 -4.35 -7.75
C ILE A 61 -9.07 -5.12 -8.28
N THR A 62 -7.97 -4.42 -8.53
CA THR A 62 -6.71 -5.03 -8.98
C THR A 62 -5.51 -4.49 -8.19
N GLY A 63 -4.34 -5.09 -8.34
CA GLY A 63 -3.11 -4.61 -7.68
C GLY A 63 -2.99 -5.01 -6.21
N LEU A 64 -3.55 -6.18 -5.87
CA LEU A 64 -3.60 -6.74 -4.51
C LEU A 64 -2.30 -7.43 -4.07
N GLU A 65 -1.28 -7.45 -4.92
CA GLU A 65 0.00 -8.07 -4.63
C GLU A 65 0.97 -7.06 -3.99
N ALA A 66 1.43 -7.37 -2.78
CA ALA A 66 2.47 -6.61 -2.11
C ALA A 66 3.85 -6.94 -2.69
N LYS A 67 4.65 -5.92 -3.05
CA LYS A 67 5.98 -6.08 -3.67
C LYS A 67 7.00 -5.15 -3.06
N ILE A 68 8.27 -5.57 -2.97
CA ILE A 68 9.37 -4.64 -2.68
C ILE A 68 9.51 -3.65 -3.84
N ASP A 69 9.44 -2.36 -3.55
CA ASP A 69 9.72 -1.29 -4.52
C ASP A 69 11.22 -0.94 -4.59
N GLN A 70 11.57 0.00 -5.47
CA GLN A 70 12.96 0.41 -5.71
C GLN A 70 13.64 1.04 -4.47
N ASP A 71 12.83 1.55 -3.54
CA ASP A 71 13.27 2.23 -2.34
C ASP A 71 13.32 1.27 -1.12
N ASN A 72 13.12 -0.04 -1.35
CA ASN A 72 13.01 -1.07 -0.33
C ASN A 72 11.83 -0.84 0.64
N PHE A 73 10.67 -0.51 0.10
CA PHE A 73 9.39 -0.61 0.83
C PHE A 73 8.57 -1.76 0.27
N ILE A 74 7.88 -2.50 1.14
CA ILE A 74 6.79 -3.37 0.72
C ILE A 74 5.63 -2.48 0.32
N SER A 75 5.23 -2.51 -0.94
CA SER A 75 4.20 -1.66 -1.52
C SER A 75 3.03 -2.49 -2.05
N LEU A 76 1.84 -2.09 -1.65
CA LEU A 76 0.54 -2.54 -2.17
C LEU A 76 -0.12 -1.37 -2.90
N CYS A 77 -0.66 -1.61 -4.09
CA CYS A 77 -1.28 -0.54 -4.90
C CYS A 77 -2.62 -1.02 -5.45
N ALA A 78 -3.64 -0.95 -4.60
CA ALA A 78 -4.99 -1.32 -4.96
C ALA A 78 -5.59 -0.29 -5.92
N LYS A 79 -6.15 -0.76 -7.03
CA LYS A 79 -6.87 0.06 -8.00
C LYS A 79 -8.32 -0.37 -8.00
N LEU A 80 -9.20 0.53 -7.58
CA LEU A 80 -10.64 0.38 -7.64
C LEU A 80 -11.10 0.95 -8.98
N ARG A 81 -11.64 0.11 -9.83
CA ARG A 81 -12.21 0.50 -11.11
C ARG A 81 -13.72 0.39 -11.03
N GLY A 82 -14.42 1.50 -11.27
CA GLY A 82 -15.87 1.56 -11.47
C GLY A 82 -16.21 1.52 -12.96
N THR A 83 -17.41 1.99 -13.32
CA THR A 83 -17.82 2.06 -14.74
C THR A 83 -17.09 3.19 -15.47
N ASP A 84 -17.04 4.39 -14.84
CA ASP A 84 -16.46 5.60 -15.43
C ASP A 84 -15.39 6.25 -14.54
N THR A 85 -15.05 5.64 -13.41
CA THR A 85 -14.13 6.18 -12.41
C THR A 85 -13.05 5.19 -12.03
N GLU A 86 -11.88 5.70 -11.62
CA GLU A 86 -10.78 4.92 -11.06
C GLU A 86 -10.25 5.63 -9.82
N GLN A 87 -10.08 4.88 -8.73
CA GLN A 87 -9.39 5.34 -7.52
C GLN A 87 -8.21 4.41 -7.22
N LYS A 88 -7.09 5.00 -6.76
CA LYS A 88 -5.90 4.24 -6.36
C LYS A 88 -5.65 4.45 -4.89
N ILE A 89 -5.47 3.35 -4.16
CA ILE A 89 -5.05 3.34 -2.76
C ILE A 89 -3.65 2.73 -2.74
N LYS A 90 -2.66 3.51 -2.31
CA LYS A 90 -1.28 3.07 -2.20
C LYS A 90 -0.91 2.91 -0.74
N ILE A 91 -0.43 1.74 -0.38
CA ILE A 91 -0.02 1.41 0.98
C ILE A 91 1.41 0.92 0.94
N LYS A 92 2.27 1.44 1.79
CA LYS A 92 3.65 1.03 1.92
C LYS A 92 3.95 0.61 3.35
N TYR A 93 4.84 -0.36 3.50
CA TYR A 93 5.49 -0.71 4.75
C TYR A 93 7.01 -0.64 4.55
N GLY A 94 7.71 0.04 5.45
CA GLY A 94 9.16 0.03 5.42
C GLY A 94 9.80 1.04 6.36
N PRO A 95 11.13 1.13 6.31
CA PRO A 95 11.89 1.90 7.27
C PRO A 95 11.67 3.39 7.08
N GLU A 96 11.31 4.09 8.15
CA GLU A 96 11.52 5.53 8.22
C GLU A 96 13.02 5.78 8.51
N LEU A 97 13.61 6.79 7.87
CA LEU A 97 15.04 7.09 8.02
C LEU A 97 15.41 7.25 9.51
N GLY A 98 16.03 6.22 10.09
CA GLY A 98 16.54 6.22 11.47
C GLY A 98 15.57 5.74 12.55
N GLY A 99 14.43 5.13 12.20
CA GLY A 99 13.41 4.70 13.17
C GLY A 99 12.85 3.29 12.92
N SER A 100 11.73 2.98 13.58
CA SER A 100 10.94 1.78 13.36
C SER A 100 10.30 1.78 11.96
N ASN A 101 9.90 0.61 11.47
CA ASN A 101 9.11 0.53 10.26
C ASN A 101 7.71 1.14 10.50
N THR A 102 7.16 1.78 9.48
CA THR A 102 5.82 2.38 9.52
C THR A 102 4.99 1.94 8.33
N ILE A 103 3.67 2.04 8.46
CA ILE A 103 2.74 1.90 7.34
C ILE A 103 2.44 3.30 6.81
N SER A 104 2.68 3.57 5.54
CA SER A 104 2.23 4.80 4.87
C SER A 104 1.06 4.49 3.95
N VAL A 105 0.02 5.34 3.94
CA VAL A 105 -1.13 5.20 3.03
C VAL A 105 -1.46 6.51 2.33
N SER A 106 -1.76 6.44 1.04
CA SER A 106 -2.27 7.54 0.24
C SER A 106 -3.39 7.11 -0.71
N GLY A 107 -4.12 8.11 -1.23
CA GLY A 107 -5.30 7.88 -2.06
C GLY A 107 -6.61 7.82 -1.29
N LEU A 108 -6.59 8.20 -0.01
CA LEU A 108 -7.76 8.37 0.85
C LEU A 108 -8.23 9.82 0.83
N ASN A 109 -9.54 10.03 0.99
CA ASN A 109 -10.09 11.38 1.17
C ASN A 109 -9.88 11.89 2.60
N GLN A 110 -10.15 13.18 2.85
CA GLN A 110 -9.94 13.81 4.16
C GLN A 110 -10.73 13.13 5.29
N ARG A 111 -11.98 12.73 5.04
CA ARG A 111 -12.84 12.04 6.02
C ARG A 111 -12.17 10.75 6.51
N TYR A 112 -11.56 9.99 5.61
CA TYR A 112 -10.86 8.74 5.96
C TYR A 112 -9.51 8.99 6.64
N ASN A 113 -8.78 10.02 6.22
CA ASN A 113 -7.54 10.43 6.88
C ASN A 113 -7.77 10.83 8.34
N GLU A 114 -8.82 11.61 8.61
CA GLU A 114 -9.16 12.05 9.97
C GLU A 114 -9.57 10.91 10.89
N ARG A 115 -10.13 9.82 10.35
CA ARG A 115 -10.43 8.59 11.12
C ARG A 115 -9.16 7.83 11.51
N LEU A 116 -8.17 7.80 10.62
CA LEU A 116 -6.89 7.15 10.90
C LEU A 116 -6.05 7.96 11.88
N VAL A 117 -5.98 9.28 11.66
CA VAL A 117 -5.22 10.23 12.48
C VAL A 117 -6.07 11.49 12.66
N PRO A 118 -6.64 11.72 13.85
CA PRO A 118 -7.43 12.92 14.13
C PRO A 118 -6.64 14.19 13.85
N GLY A 119 -7.25 15.13 13.12
CA GLY A 119 -6.59 16.39 12.75
C GLY A 119 -5.61 16.27 11.58
N ALA A 120 -5.57 15.14 10.86
CA ALA A 120 -4.86 15.02 9.60
C ALA A 120 -5.45 15.95 8.52
N THR A 121 -5.03 17.21 8.51
CA THR A 121 -5.39 18.17 7.46
C THR A 121 -4.65 17.81 6.17
N GLY A 122 -5.39 17.46 5.11
CA GLY A 122 -4.82 17.19 3.80
C GLY A 122 -4.12 18.43 3.25
N ALA A 123 -2.79 18.42 3.18
CA ALA A 123 -2.02 19.41 2.44
C ALA A 123 -2.16 19.11 0.94
N ALA A 124 -3.28 19.51 0.34
CA ALA A 124 -3.48 19.48 -1.10
C ALA A 124 -3.30 20.87 -1.68
N LEU A 125 -2.06 21.25 -2.02
CA LEU A 125 -1.79 22.29 -3.02
C LEU A 125 -0.40 22.06 -3.64
N GLY A 126 -0.38 21.35 -4.78
CA GLY A 126 0.75 21.34 -5.72
C GLY A 126 1.56 20.05 -5.77
N ARG A 127 1.45 19.36 -6.91
CA ARG A 127 2.46 18.48 -7.54
C ARG A 127 3.34 17.66 -6.57
N SER A 128 2.91 16.43 -6.27
CA SER A 128 3.69 15.28 -5.79
C SER A 128 4.61 15.49 -4.58
N VAL A 129 4.43 14.63 -3.56
CA VAL A 129 5.15 14.53 -2.26
C VAL A 129 4.43 15.27 -1.13
N GLY A 130 3.71 14.52 -0.27
CA GLY A 130 3.27 15.01 1.04
C GLY A 130 1.78 14.84 1.44
N SER A 131 1.13 13.71 1.14
CA SER A 131 -0.21 13.42 1.69
C SER A 131 -0.35 11.99 2.23
N ASP A 132 0.76 11.32 2.48
CA ASP A 132 0.75 9.97 3.03
C ASP A 132 0.43 10.07 4.53
N ILE A 133 -0.55 9.30 4.99
CA ILE A 133 -0.78 9.11 6.42
C ILE A 133 0.19 8.03 6.89
N HIS A 134 1.01 8.37 7.88
CA HIS A 134 1.93 7.44 8.50
C HIS A 134 1.30 6.86 9.77
N LEU A 135 1.31 5.53 9.86
CA LEU A 135 0.77 4.75 10.94
C LEU A 135 1.85 3.87 11.53
N ASP A 136 1.71 3.58 12.81
CA ASP A 136 2.46 2.52 13.47
C ASP A 136 2.21 1.17 12.80
N GLU A 137 3.22 0.30 12.78
CA GLU A 137 3.15 -1.00 12.10
C GLU A 137 2.08 -1.95 12.65
N HIS A 138 1.64 -1.76 13.90
CA HIS A 138 0.59 -2.57 14.51
C HIS A 138 -0.82 -2.10 14.15
N ARG A 139 -0.98 -0.98 13.45
CA ARG A 139 -2.28 -0.41 13.07
C ARG A 139 -2.82 -0.95 11.73
N GLY A 140 -2.30 -2.07 11.24
CA GLY A 140 -2.77 -2.71 10.01
C GLY A 140 -4.28 -3.02 10.03
N THR A 141 -4.84 -3.40 11.18
CA THR A 141 -6.28 -3.67 11.33
C THR A 141 -7.13 -2.39 11.24
N ASP A 142 -6.73 -1.31 11.90
CA ASP A 142 -7.41 -0.01 11.79
C ASP A 142 -7.44 0.48 10.34
N LEU A 143 -6.30 0.32 9.65
CA LEU A 143 -6.18 0.66 8.25
C LEU A 143 -7.09 -0.21 7.38
N ALA A 144 -7.20 -1.51 7.66
CA ALA A 144 -8.06 -2.41 6.93
C ALA A 144 -9.54 -2.02 7.03
N GLU A 145 -10.02 -1.61 8.20
CA GLU A 145 -11.40 -1.12 8.37
C GLU A 145 -11.67 0.17 7.58
N VAL A 146 -10.72 1.11 7.60
CA VAL A 146 -10.85 2.34 6.82
C VAL A 146 -10.82 2.04 5.32
N VAL A 147 -9.93 1.16 4.87
CA VAL A 147 -9.87 0.73 3.46
C VAL A 147 -11.14 0.02 3.03
N ARG A 148 -11.72 -0.84 3.88
CA ARG A 148 -13.02 -1.49 3.62
C ARG A 148 -14.09 -0.45 3.32
N GLU A 149 -14.26 0.53 4.20
CA GLU A 149 -15.25 1.59 4.03
C GLU A 149 -15.02 2.43 2.78
N VAL A 150 -13.75 2.74 2.45
CA VAL A 150 -13.42 3.47 1.21
C VAL A 150 -13.91 2.70 -0.02
N VAL A 151 -13.69 1.39 -0.03
CA VAL A 151 -14.11 0.53 -1.16
C VAL A 151 -15.64 0.42 -1.21
N GLU A 152 -16.30 0.24 -0.07
CA GLU A 152 -17.78 0.21 0.02
C GLU A 152 -18.39 1.51 -0.52
N ASP A 153 -17.94 2.66 -0.01
CA ASP A 153 -18.41 3.98 -0.46
C ASP A 153 -18.14 4.21 -1.95
N PHE A 154 -16.98 3.78 -2.45
CA PHE A 154 -16.64 3.91 -3.87
C PHE A 154 -17.66 3.19 -4.76
N TYR A 155 -17.96 1.92 -4.48
CA TYR A 155 -18.89 1.15 -5.29
C TYR A 155 -20.36 1.52 -5.04
N ALA A 156 -20.73 1.89 -3.82
CA ALA A 156 -22.08 2.41 -3.52
C ALA A 156 -22.38 3.68 -4.34
N ALA A 157 -21.44 4.63 -4.39
CA ALA A 157 -21.59 5.86 -5.16
C ALA A 157 -21.73 5.59 -6.68
N GLN A 158 -21.07 4.55 -7.21
CA GLN A 158 -21.23 4.13 -8.60
C GLN A 158 -22.65 3.61 -8.90
N ILE A 159 -23.24 2.87 -7.95
CA ILE A 159 -24.60 2.34 -8.08
C ILE A 159 -25.61 3.49 -8.07
N GLU A 160 -25.50 4.41 -7.12
CA GLU A 160 -26.40 5.57 -7.00
C GLU A 160 -26.38 6.44 -8.27
N GLN A 161 -25.20 6.69 -8.83
CA GLN A 161 -25.06 7.43 -10.10
C GLN A 161 -25.81 6.73 -11.23
N ARG A 162 -25.62 5.42 -11.39
CA ARG A 162 -26.32 4.64 -12.43
C ARG A 162 -27.85 4.64 -12.25
N SER A 163 -28.33 4.48 -11.02
CA SER A 163 -29.77 4.51 -10.73
C SER A 163 -30.40 5.87 -11.03
N HIS A 164 -29.70 6.97 -10.75
CA HIS A 164 -30.17 8.31 -11.10
C HIS A 164 -30.25 8.54 -12.62
N PHE A 165 -29.31 8.01 -13.40
CA PHE A 165 -29.37 8.13 -14.86
C PHE A 165 -30.41 7.20 -15.50
N ALA A 166 -30.67 6.02 -14.91
CA ALA A 166 -31.69 5.10 -15.40
C ALA A 166 -33.13 5.57 -15.12
N ALA A 167 -33.35 6.34 -14.06
CA ALA A 167 -34.68 6.87 -13.71
C ALA A 167 -35.12 8.12 -14.51
N VAL A 168 -34.24 8.65 -15.38
CA VAL A 168 -34.48 9.88 -16.17
C VAL A 168 -34.67 9.57 -17.68
N GLN A 169 -34.75 8.29 -18.05
CA GLN A 169 -35.13 7.83 -19.40
C GLN A 169 -36.56 7.29 -19.40
#